data_AF-A0A7Z0VJV2-F1
#
_entry.id   AF-A0A7Z0VJV2-F1
#
_cell.length_a   1.000
_cell.length_b   1.000
_cell.length_c   1.000
_cell.angle_alpha   90.00
_cell.angle_beta   90.00
_cell.angle_gamma   90.00
#
_symmetry.space_group_name_H-M   'P 1'
#
loop_
_entity.id
_entity.type
_entity.pdbx_description
1 polymer ?
#
loop_
_entity_poly.entity_id
_entity_poly.type
_entity_poly.pdbx_seq_one_letter_code
_entity_poly.pdbx_strand_id
1 'polypeptide(L)'
;MHYDKRLGMGPIPASPERYINEKQVDGLSILKKFGWKLICIRRPSNGSCETLMKNGHDKAVGILGEDGILRINPDIQIRHSQKG
;
A
#
# COMPACT_ATOMS: atom_id res chain seq x y z
N MET A 1 0.13 27.58 11.29
CA MET A 1 -0.97 26.75 10.75
C MET A 1 -0.35 25.46 10.23
N HIS A 2 -0.63 24.32 10.85
CA HIS A 2 -0.18 23.01 10.35
C HIS A 2 -1.13 22.58 9.24
N TYR A 3 -0.69 22.66 7.99
CA TYR A 3 -1.44 22.11 6.86
C TYR A 3 -1.53 20.59 7.03
N ASP A 4 -2.73 20.10 7.31
CA ASP A 4 -3.03 18.67 7.41
C ASP A 4 -2.91 18.05 6.01
N LYS A 5 -1.75 17.43 5.72
CA LYS A 5 -1.29 17.07 4.35
C LYS A 5 -2.11 15.97 3.65
N ARG A 6 -3.28 15.60 4.16
CA ARG A 6 -4.06 14.43 3.67
C ARG A 6 -5.53 14.70 3.40
N LEU A 7 -6.05 15.90 3.68
CA LEU A 7 -7.43 16.26 3.29
C LEU A 7 -7.55 16.27 1.77
N GLY A 8 -8.31 15.33 1.22
CA GLY A 8 -8.58 15.21 -0.23
C GLY A 8 -7.62 14.33 -1.04
N MET A 9 -6.56 13.78 -0.43
CA MET A 9 -5.68 12.82 -1.12
C MET A 9 -6.10 11.37 -0.81
N GLY A 10 -6.52 10.64 -1.84
CA GLY A 10 -6.86 9.22 -1.74
C GLY A 10 -5.68 8.37 -1.24
N PRO A 11 -5.96 7.12 -0.80
CA PRO A 11 -4.95 6.23 -0.22
C PRO A 11 -3.85 5.82 -1.22
N ILE A 12 -4.14 5.96 -2.52
CA ILE A 12 -3.19 5.80 -3.61
C ILE A 12 -2.97 7.20 -4.22
N PRO A 13 -1.73 7.72 -4.23
CA PRO A 13 -1.44 9.00 -4.86
C PRO A 13 -1.63 8.91 -6.38
N ALA A 14 -1.84 10.06 -7.04
CA ALA A 14 -2.03 10.12 -8.50
C ALA A 14 -0.82 9.57 -9.30
N SER A 15 0.38 9.65 -8.73
CA SER A 15 1.62 9.11 -9.29
C SER A 15 2.31 8.17 -8.29
N PRO A 16 1.83 6.92 -8.13
CA PRO A 16 2.40 5.92 -7.21
C PRO A 16 3.89 5.67 -7.40
N GLU A 17 4.34 5.66 -8.65
CA GLU A 17 5.73 5.44 -9.09
C GLU A 17 6.74 6.41 -8.48
N ARG A 18 6.30 7.58 -7.99
CA ARG A 18 7.18 8.54 -7.30
C ARG A 18 7.48 8.17 -5.85
N TYR A 19 6.77 7.18 -5.30
CA TYR A 19 6.83 6.80 -3.88
C TYR A 19 7.30 5.35 -3.67
N ILE A 20 7.60 4.66 -4.76
CA ILE A 20 8.08 3.28 -4.77
C ILE A 20 9.32 3.19 -5.62
N ASN A 21 10.20 2.24 -5.31
CA ASN A 21 11.42 2.02 -6.09
C ASN A 21 11.19 1.03 -7.26
N GLU A 22 12.20 0.85 -8.11
CA GLU A 22 12.14 -0.03 -9.28
C GLU A 22 11.77 -1.48 -8.92
N LYS A 23 12.36 -2.05 -7.86
CA LYS A 23 12.03 -3.40 -7.41
C LYS A 23 10.57 -3.54 -6.99
N GLN A 24 10.01 -2.50 -6.38
CA GLN A 24 8.58 -2.45 -6.05
C GLN A 24 7.71 -2.29 -7.31
N VAL A 25 8.14 -1.55 -8.32
CA VAL A 25 7.43 -1.46 -9.61
C VAL A 25 7.36 -2.85 -10.26
N ASP A 26 8.47 -3.58 -10.28
CA ASP A 26 8.54 -4.94 -10.82
C ASP A 26 7.66 -5.90 -10.02
N GLY A 27 7.76 -5.86 -8.68
CA GLY A 27 6.94 -6.64 -7.78
C GLY A 27 5.44 -6.38 -8.00
N LEU A 28 5.02 -5.12 -8.12
CA LEU A 28 3.63 -4.76 -8.42
C LEU A 28 3.17 -5.35 -9.76
N SER A 29 4.00 -5.29 -10.80
CA SER A 29 3.69 -5.82 -12.13
C SER A 29 3.44 -7.34 -12.08
N ILE A 30 4.28 -8.07 -11.37
CA ILE A 30 4.15 -9.52 -11.19
C ILE A 30 2.91 -9.84 -10.34
N LEU A 31 2.80 -9.24 -9.15
CA LEU A 31 1.74 -9.55 -8.18
C LEU A 31 0.33 -9.23 -8.71
N LYS A 32 0.18 -8.20 -9.55
CA LYS A 32 -1.08 -7.90 -10.24
C LYS A 32 -1.59 -9.07 -11.08
N LYS A 33 -0.69 -9.84 -11.71
CA LYS A 33 -1.05 -11.05 -12.48
C LYS A 33 -1.62 -12.16 -11.60
N PHE A 34 -1.28 -12.15 -10.31
CA PHE A 34 -1.77 -13.10 -9.30
C PHE A 34 -2.93 -12.55 -8.45
N GLY A 35 -3.62 -11.50 -8.92
CA GLY A 35 -4.82 -11.00 -8.27
C GLY A 35 -4.58 -10.01 -7.12
N TRP A 36 -3.34 -9.59 -6.89
CA TRP A 36 -3.02 -8.57 -5.90
C TRP A 36 -3.25 -7.15 -6.45
N LYS A 37 -3.78 -6.28 -5.60
CA LYS A 37 -4.09 -4.89 -5.93
C LYS A 37 -3.41 -3.96 -4.94
N LEU A 38 -2.79 -2.89 -5.44
CA LEU A 38 -2.31 -1.79 -4.60
C LEU A 38 -3.53 -1.12 -3.96
N ILE A 39 -3.51 -0.93 -2.64
CA ILE A 39 -4.63 -0.31 -1.90
C ILE A 39 -4.21 0.93 -1.11
N CYS A 40 -2.93 1.05 -0.75
CA CYS A 40 -2.42 2.19 -0.01
C CYS A 40 -0.91 2.33 -0.21
N ILE A 41 -0.43 3.57 -0.33
CA ILE A 41 0.98 3.89 -0.11
C ILE A 41 1.05 4.81 1.11
N ARG A 42 1.52 4.27 2.24
CA ARG A 42 1.71 5.02 3.47
C ARG A 42 2.96 5.87 3.34
N ARG A 43 2.80 7.18 3.47
CA ARG A 43 3.88 8.18 3.36
C ARG A 43 4.09 8.85 4.73
N PRO A 44 4.87 8.25 5.66
CA PRO A 44 5.21 8.89 6.92
C PRO A 44 6.11 10.11 6.69
N SER A 45 6.04 11.10 7.57
CA SER A 45 6.86 12.32 7.48
C SER A 45 8.35 12.03 7.69
N ASN A 46 8.66 11.03 8.52
CA ASN A 46 10.01 10.66 8.96
C ASN A 46 10.23 9.13 8.82
N GLY A 47 10.15 8.59 7.61
CA GLY A 47 10.39 7.15 7.39
C GLY A 47 10.26 6.73 5.93
N SER A 48 10.44 5.44 5.68
CA SER A 48 10.23 4.85 4.35
C SER A 48 8.74 4.71 4.02
N CYS A 49 8.41 4.76 2.73
CA CYS A 49 7.04 4.55 2.28
C CYS A 49 6.67 3.06 2.40
N GLU A 50 5.49 2.77 2.94
CA GLU A 50 4.98 1.40 3.01
C GLU A 50 3.94 1.18 1.92
N THR A 51 4.13 0.17 1.07
CA THR A 51 3.23 -0.16 -0.03
C THR A 51 2.34 -1.33 0.37
N LEU A 52 1.04 -1.08 0.60
CA LEU A 52 0.10 -2.11 1.00
C LEU A 52 -0.66 -2.67 -0.22
N MET A 53 -0.72 -3.99 -0.28
CA MET A 53 -1.46 -4.72 -1.29
C MET A 53 -2.53 -5.61 -0.67
N LYS A 54 -3.64 -5.80 -1.39
CA LYS A 54 -4.72 -6.72 -1.04
C LYS A 54 -4.91 -7.75 -2.15
N ASN A 55 -5.04 -9.01 -1.77
CA ASN A 55 -5.42 -10.07 -2.69
C ASN A 55 -6.95 -10.06 -2.88
N GLY A 56 -7.38 -10.13 -4.14
CA GLY A 56 -8.79 -10.14 -4.51
C GLY A 56 -9.53 -11.43 -4.14
N HIS A 57 -8.83 -12.55 -3.94
CA HIS A 57 -9.44 -13.87 -3.75
C HIS A 57 -9.65 -14.24 -2.27
N ASP A 58 -8.61 -14.12 -1.45
CA ASP A 58 -8.59 -14.62 -0.06
C ASP A 58 -8.71 -13.51 1.00
N LYS A 59 -8.90 -12.26 0.56
CA LYS A 59 -8.90 -11.04 1.40
C LYS A 59 -7.60 -10.80 2.17
N ALA A 60 -6.51 -11.50 1.84
CA ALA A 60 -5.21 -11.29 2.46
C ALA A 60 -4.68 -9.88 2.16
N VAL A 61 -3.92 -9.33 3.11
CA VAL A 61 -3.21 -8.06 2.97
C VAL A 61 -1.73 -8.30 3.26
N GLY A 62 -0.89 -7.63 2.48
CA GLY A 62 0.55 -7.70 2.62
C GLY A 62 1.22 -6.37 2.35
N ILE A 63 2.47 -6.26 2.78
CA ILE A 63 3.35 -5.12 2.53
C ILE A 63 4.37 -5.52 1.48
N LEU A 64 4.42 -4.76 0.39
CA LEU A 64 5.46 -4.89 -0.63
C LEU A 64 6.69 -4.10 -0.16
N GLY A 65 7.72 -4.84 0.26
CA GLY A 65 8.97 -4.26 0.73
C GLY A 65 9.76 -3.57 -0.40
N GLU A 66 10.75 -2.77 -0.02
CA GLU A 66 11.67 -2.10 -0.95
C GLU A 66 12.53 -3.08 -1.77
N ASP A 67 12.56 -4.34 -1.37
CA ASP A 67 13.19 -5.44 -2.11
C ASP A 67 12.30 -6.04 -3.20
N GLY A 68 11.06 -5.57 -3.34
CA GLY A 68 10.07 -6.12 -4.27
C GLY A 68 9.38 -7.39 -3.76
N ILE A 69 9.61 -7.79 -2.50
CA ILE A 69 9.03 -8.99 -1.91
C ILE A 69 7.78 -8.64 -1.10
N LEU A 70 6.68 -9.31 -1.41
CA LEU A 70 5.43 -9.20 -0.67
C LEU A 70 5.49 -10.02 0.62
N ARG A 71 5.34 -9.34 1.75
CA ARG A 71 5.23 -9.97 3.08
C ARG A 71 3.78 -9.92 3.52
N ILE A 72 3.16 -11.09 3.60
CA ILE A 72 1.80 -11.24 4.11
C ILE A 72 1.90 -11.22 5.63
N ASN A 73 1.42 -10.15 6.26
CA ASN A 73 1.54 -9.98 7.70
C ASN A 73 0.16 -10.08 8.37
N PRO A 74 -0.09 -11.09 9.23
CA PRO A 74 -1.35 -11.21 9.96
C PRO A 74 -1.56 -10.07 10.97
N ASP A 75 -0.51 -9.35 11.37
CA ASP A 75 -0.60 -8.28 12.38
C ASP A 75 -1.12 -6.94 11.82
N ILE A 76 -1.35 -6.83 10.51
CA ILE A 76 -1.97 -5.64 9.91
C ILE A 76 -3.46 -5.62 10.29
N GLN A 77 -3.78 -4.88 11.35
CA GLN A 77 -5.16 -4.69 11.81
C GLN A 77 -5.92 -3.75 10.87
N ILE A 78 -6.72 -4.32 9.98
CA ILE A 78 -7.66 -3.55 9.15
C ILE A 78 -8.86 -3.17 10.02
N ARG A 79 -9.00 -1.87 10.33
CA ARG A 79 -10.17 -1.38 11.04
C ARG A 79 -11.39 -1.49 10.14
N HIS A 80 -12.36 -2.31 10.53
CA HIS A 80 -13.69 -2.29 9.94
C HIS A 80 -14.45 -1.08 10.48
N SER A 81 -14.88 -0.16 9.62
CA SER A 81 -15.82 0.88 10.05
C SER A 81 -17.15 0.19 10.37
N GLN A 82 -17.54 0.14 11.65
CA GLN A 82 -18.94 -0.16 11.96
C GLN A 82 -19.79 0.94 11.34
N LYS A 83 -20.64 0.57 10.38
CA LYS A 83 -21.76 1.42 9.98
C LYS A 83 -22.70 1.47 11.19
N GLY A 84 -22.75 2.63 11.84
CA GLY A 84 -23.87 2.98 12.73
C GLY A 84 -25.12 3.23 11.91
#